data_AF-A0A5C8TT05-F1
#
_entry.id   AF-A0A5C8TT05-F1
#
_cell.length_a   1.000
_cell.length_b   1.000
_cell.length_c   1.000
_cell.angle_alpha   90.00
_cell.angle_beta   90.00
_cell.angle_gamma   90.00
#
_symmetry.space_group_name_H-M   'P 1'
#
loop_
_entity.id
_entity.type
_entity.pdbx_description
1 polymer ?
#
loop_
_entity_poly.entity_id
_entity_poly.type
_entity_poly.pdbx_seq_one_letter_code
_entity_poly.pdbx_strand_id
1 'polypeptide(L)'
;MRVDPCQDSRFEGELTALLSDKQSSDDASVREALFAALSRLERQALIAGAADTTLHKIAEARFLVGILRDAMRPSRIAPLRSLLRLAGETRPLAEADPA
;
A
#
# COMPACT_ATOMS: atom_id res chain seq x y z
N MET A 1 18.95 18.70 -13.15
CA MET A 1 19.03 17.25 -13.39
C MET A 1 18.49 17.00 -14.79
N ARG A 2 19.21 16.29 -15.66
CA ARG A 2 18.68 15.88 -16.97
C ARG A 2 17.95 14.56 -16.78
N VAL A 3 16.68 14.53 -17.17
CA VAL A 3 15.86 13.32 -17.24
C VAL A 3 16.41 12.45 -18.36
N ASP A 4 16.63 11.16 -18.08
CA ASP A 4 17.10 10.19 -19.07
C ASP A 4 15.89 9.46 -19.68
N PRO A 5 15.48 9.78 -20.92
CA PRO A 5 14.30 9.19 -21.56
C PRO A 5 14.42 7.67 -21.77
N CYS A 6 15.65 7.13 -21.79
CA CYS A 6 15.87 5.68 -21.84
C CYS A 6 15.49 5.00 -20.52
N GLN A 7 15.62 5.70 -19.39
CA GLN A 7 15.22 5.16 -18.08
C GLN A 7 13.71 5.20 -17.91
N ASP A 8 13.04 6.25 -18.38
CA ASP A 8 11.58 6.34 -18.35
C ASP A 8 10.91 5.22 -19.13
N SER A 9 11.35 4.97 -20.36
CA SER A 9 10.80 3.88 -21.19
C SER A 9 11.00 2.49 -20.57
N ARG A 10 12.11 2.28 -19.84
CA ARG A 10 12.35 1.05 -19.08
C ARG A 10 11.35 0.90 -17.92
N PHE A 11 11.15 1.94 -17.12
CA PHE A 11 10.23 1.89 -15.98
C PHE A 11 8.78 1.73 -16.43
N GLU A 12 8.37 2.38 -17.51
CA GLU A 12 7.04 2.21 -18.10
C GLU A 12 6.83 0.79 -18.66
N GLY A 13 7.87 0.20 -19.28
CA GLY A 13 7.85 -1.19 -19.74
C GLY A 13 7.71 -2.18 -18.59
N GLU A 14 8.46 -1.98 -17.51
CA GLU A 14 8.40 -2.82 -16.31
C GLU A 14 7.06 -2.68 -15.58
N LEU A 15 6.51 -1.46 -15.49
CA LEU A 15 5.16 -1.22 -14.97
C LEU A 15 4.10 -1.98 -15.78
N THR A 16 4.17 -1.90 -17.11
CA THR A 16 3.22 -2.57 -18.00
C THR A 16 3.29 -4.09 -17.87
N ALA A 17 4.51 -4.63 -17.74
CA ALA A 17 4.73 -6.06 -17.51
C ALA A 17 4.14 -6.52 -16.16
N LEU A 18 4.36 -5.77 -15.08
CA LEU A 18 3.82 -6.08 -13.75
C LEU A 18 2.29 -6.06 -13.72
N LEU A 19 1.67 -5.09 -14.40
CA LEU A 19 0.21 -5.00 -14.49
C LEU A 19 -0.38 -6.13 -15.34
N SER A 20 0.25 -6.44 -16.48
CA SER A 20 -0.23 -7.49 -17.39
C SER A 20 -0.12 -8.89 -16.79
N ASP A 21 0.98 -9.19 -16.07
CA ASP A 21 1.22 -10.49 -15.46
C ASP A 21 0.24 -10.81 -14.30
N LYS A 22 -0.32 -9.77 -13.66
CA LYS A 22 -1.01 -9.93 -12.37
C LYS A 22 -2.44 -9.38 -12.32
N GLN A 23 -2.95 -8.77 -13.39
CA GLN A 23 -4.34 -8.28 -13.48
C GLN A 23 -5.41 -9.39 -13.40
N SER A 24 -5.09 -10.63 -13.75
CA SER A 24 -6.07 -11.73 -13.82
C SER A 24 -6.16 -12.59 -12.55
N SER A 25 -5.29 -12.37 -11.55
CA SER A 25 -5.22 -13.26 -10.38
C SER A 25 -5.99 -12.70 -9.18
N ASP A 26 -6.98 -13.46 -8.72
CA ASP A 26 -7.76 -13.12 -7.53
C ASP A 26 -7.10 -13.60 -6.21
N ASP A 27 -5.87 -14.11 -6.30
CA ASP A 27 -5.12 -14.57 -5.14
C ASP A 27 -4.55 -13.39 -4.32
N ALA A 28 -4.87 -13.38 -3.03
CA ALA A 28 -4.35 -12.41 -2.07
C ALA A 28 -2.81 -12.38 -2.03
N SER A 29 -2.16 -13.55 -2.17
CA SER A 29 -0.69 -13.64 -2.15
C SER A 29 -0.06 -12.96 -3.37
N VAL A 30 -0.69 -13.11 -4.54
CA VAL A 30 -0.26 -12.53 -5.81
C VAL A 30 -0.43 -11.01 -5.80
N ARG A 31 -1.51 -10.50 -5.19
CA ARG A 31 -1.73 -9.06 -5.01
C ARG A 31 -0.74 -8.42 -4.05
N GLU A 32 -0.40 -9.11 -2.95
CA GLU A 32 0.60 -8.59 -2.00
C GLU A 32 1.99 -8.55 -2.64
N ALA A 33 2.36 -9.57 -3.42
CA ALA A 33 3.57 -9.58 -4.22
C ALA A 33 3.59 -8.46 -5.28
N LEU A 34 2.46 -8.22 -5.96
CA LEU A 34 2.32 -7.11 -6.93
C LEU A 34 2.52 -5.75 -6.25
N PHE A 35 1.88 -5.52 -5.10
CA PHE A 35 2.02 -4.29 -4.34
C PHE A 35 3.48 -4.05 -3.91
N ALA A 36 4.16 -5.11 -3.45
CA ALA A 36 5.57 -5.04 -3.08
C ALA A 36 6.47 -4.74 -4.30
N ALA A 37 6.19 -5.35 -5.45
CA ALA A 37 6.91 -5.11 -6.71
C ALA A 37 6.75 -3.65 -7.18
N LEU A 38 5.53 -3.12 -7.20
CA LEU A 38 5.25 -1.72 -7.55
C LEU A 38 5.93 -0.74 -6.58
N SER A 39 5.92 -1.03 -5.27
CA SER A 39 6.61 -0.22 -4.26
C SER A 39 8.13 -0.23 -4.45
N ARG A 40 8.71 -1.34 -4.92
CA ARG A 40 10.14 -1.42 -5.26
C ARG A 40 10.43 -0.63 -6.53
N LEU A 41 9.59 -0.75 -7.54
CA LEU A 41 9.72 -0.03 -8.81
C LEU A 41 9.68 1.49 -8.58
N GLU A 42 8.74 1.97 -7.77
CA GLU A 42 8.64 3.39 -7.39
C GLU A 42 9.93 3.90 -6.73
N ARG A 43 10.47 3.15 -5.77
CA ARG A 43 11.76 3.50 -5.13
C ARG A 43 12.92 3.54 -6.12
N GLN A 44 12.98 2.57 -7.04
CA GLN A 44 14.03 2.52 -8.06
C GLN A 44 13.93 3.71 -9.02
N ALA A 45 12.72 4.05 -9.45
CA ALA A 45 12.45 5.21 -10.30
C ALA A 45 12.80 6.53 -9.59
N LEU A 46 12.48 6.66 -8.30
CA LEU A 46 12.86 7.83 -7.49
C LEU A 46 14.39 7.98 -7.37
N ILE A 47 15.10 6.90 -7.06
CA ILE A 47 16.57 6.91 -6.94
C ILE A 47 17.23 7.23 -8.29
N ALA A 48 16.66 6.72 -9.38
CA ALA A 48 17.16 6.96 -10.73
C ALA A 48 16.83 8.37 -11.25
N GLY A 49 15.98 9.14 -10.57
CA GLY A 49 15.54 10.46 -11.02
C GLY A 49 14.67 10.39 -12.27
N ALA A 50 13.79 9.38 -12.35
CA ALA A 50 12.80 9.24 -13.42
C ALA A 50 11.89 10.48 -13.51
N ALA A 51 11.29 10.70 -14.68
CA ALA A 51 10.37 11.81 -14.88
C ALA A 51 9.17 11.75 -13.92
N ASP A 52 8.66 12.93 -13.53
CA ASP A 52 7.47 13.05 -12.68
C ASP A 52 6.27 12.31 -13.29
N THR A 53 6.14 12.31 -14.62
CA THR A 53 5.09 11.57 -15.33
C THR A 53 5.19 10.06 -15.11
N THR A 54 6.41 9.52 -15.16
CA THR A 54 6.70 8.10 -14.93
C THR A 54 6.41 7.74 -13.47
N LEU A 55 6.87 8.57 -12.53
CA LEU A 55 6.62 8.40 -11.10
C LEU A 55 5.13 8.43 -10.77
N HIS A 56 4.38 9.35 -11.38
CA HIS A 56 2.94 9.47 -11.20
C HIS A 56 2.21 8.19 -11.64
N LYS A 57 2.54 7.65 -12.82
CA LYS A 57 1.96 6.39 -13.32
C LYS A 57 2.22 5.21 -12.38
N ILE A 58 3.44 5.10 -11.86
CA ILE A 58 3.81 4.02 -10.93
C ILE A 58 3.05 4.19 -9.60
N ALA A 59 2.97 5.42 -9.07
CA ALA A 59 2.26 5.70 -7.83
C ALA A 59 0.75 5.46 -7.95
N GLU A 60 0.13 5.83 -9.07
CA GLU A 60 -1.27 5.55 -9.38
C GLU A 60 -1.55 4.05 -9.42
N ALA A 61 -0.73 3.28 -10.15
CA ALA A 61 -0.84 1.84 -10.19
C ALA A 61 -0.72 1.20 -8.79
N ARG A 62 0.24 1.66 -7.98
CA ARG A 62 0.40 1.20 -6.59
C ARG A 62 -0.84 1.54 -5.75
N PHE A 63 -1.40 2.73 -5.91
CA PHE A 63 -2.59 3.16 -5.18
C PHE A 63 -3.79 2.26 -5.48
N LEU A 64 -4.08 2.01 -6.76
CA LEU A 64 -5.18 1.14 -7.18
C LEU A 64 -5.04 -0.30 -6.67
N VAL A 65 -3.83 -0.88 -6.76
CA VAL A 65 -3.54 -2.21 -6.21
C VAL A 65 -3.66 -2.22 -4.69
N GLY A 66 -3.28 -1.13 -4.02
CA GLY A 66 -3.45 -0.94 -2.58
C GLY A 66 -4.92 -1.01 -2.15
N ILE A 67 -5.82 -0.34 -2.87
CA ILE A 67 -7.27 -0.41 -2.61
C ILE A 67 -7.77 -1.86 -2.75
N LEU A 68 -7.40 -2.55 -3.84
CA LEU A 68 -7.82 -3.94 -4.07
C LEU A 68 -7.32 -4.89 -2.97
N ARG A 69 -6.08 -4.68 -2.52
CA ARG A 69 -5.51 -5.43 -1.38
C ARG A 69 -6.28 -5.17 -0.09
N ASP A 70 -6.58 -3.91 0.22
CA ASP A 70 -7.21 -3.54 1.48
C ASP A 70 -8.71 -3.88 1.51
N ALA A 71 -9.41 -3.79 0.37
CA ALA A 71 -10.79 -4.22 0.23
C ALA A 71 -10.99 -5.73 0.47
N MET A 72 -9.98 -6.54 0.11
CA MET A 72 -9.99 -7.99 0.30
C MET A 72 -9.38 -8.43 1.63
N ARG A 73 -8.85 -7.49 2.43
CA ARG A 73 -8.32 -7.80 3.75
C ARG A 73 -9.51 -8.16 4.64
N PRO A 74 -9.55 -9.37 5.24
CA PRO A 74 -10.59 -9.68 6.20
C PRO A 74 -10.48 -8.64 7.30
N SER A 75 -11.49 -7.79 7.39
CA SER A 75 -11.52 -6.68 8.32
C SER A 75 -11.34 -7.28 9.72
N ARG A 76 -10.19 -7.06 10.35
CA ARG A 76 -9.98 -7.34 11.78
C ARG A 76 -10.73 -6.29 12.62
N ILE A 77 -11.95 -5.96 12.22
CA ILE A 77 -12.84 -5.16 13.04
C ILE A 77 -13.23 -6.11 14.16
N ALA A 78 -12.57 -5.96 15.30
CA ALA A 78 -13.03 -6.59 16.52
C ALA A 78 -14.50 -6.20 16.69
N PRO A 79 -15.39 -7.15 17.03
CA PRO A 79 -16.80 -6.82 17.19
C PRO A 79 -16.91 -5.68 18.19
N LEU A 80 -17.81 -4.72 17.91
CA LEU A 80 -17.98 -3.50 18.72
C LEU A 80 -18.01 -3.80 20.23
N ARG A 81 -18.58 -4.95 20.62
CA ARG A 81 -18.61 -5.45 21.99
C ARG A 81 -17.22 -5.64 22.61
N SER A 82 -16.25 -6.18 21.86
CA SER A 82 -14.87 -6.35 22.31
C SER A 82 -14.16 -5.01 22.49
N LEU A 83 -14.42 -4.05 21.59
CA LEU A 83 -13.87 -2.70 21.69
C LEU A 83 -14.46 -1.93 22.88
N LEU A 84 -15.79 -2.04 23.08
CA LEU A 84 -16.48 -1.43 24.23
C LEU A 84 -16.03 -2.06 25.55
N ARG A 85 -15.76 -3.36 25.59
CA ARG A 85 -15.25 -4.05 26.78
C ARG A 85 -13.84 -3.56 27.13
N LEU A 86 -12.95 -3.45 26.13
CA LEU A 86 -11.60 -2.93 26.32
C LEU A 86 -11.59 -1.47 26.81
N ALA A 87 -12.46 -0.62 26.25
CA ALA A 87 -12.61 0.78 26.68
C ALA A 87 -13.22 0.89 28.09
N GLY A 88 -14.09 -0.03 28.48
CA GLY A 88 -14.64 -0.13 29.84
C GLY A 88 -13.60 -0.57 30.88
N GLU A 89 -12.67 -1.45 30.50
CA GLU A 89 -11.59 -1.93 31.39
C GLU A 89 -10.53 -0.86 31.68
N THR A 90 -10.34 0.12 30.81
CA THR A 90 -9.40 1.25 31.03
C THR A 90 -9.87 2.30 32.06
N ARG A 91 -10.99 2.07 32.75
CA ARG A 91 -11.50 2.97 33.81
C ARG A 91 -11.76 2.15 35.07
N PRO A 92 -10.76 1.99 35.95
CA PRO A 92 -10.78 2.77 37.19
C PRO A 92 -9.37 3.08 37.74
N LEU A 93 -8.86 4.29 37.52
CA LEU A 93 -7.71 4.81 38.27
C LEU A 93 -7.71 6.33 38.32
N ALA A 94 -8.83 6.91 38.76
CA ALA A 94 -8.93 8.35 39.05
C ALA A 94 -10.13 8.61 39.95
N GLU A 95 -10.15 8.02 41.14
CA GLU A 95 -10.86 8.58 42.30
C GLU A 95 -10.44 7.79 43.55
N ALA A 96 -9.28 8.14 44.10
CA ALA A 96 -8.95 7.87 45.48
C ALA A 96 -7.85 8.86 45.88
N ASP A 97 -8.27 10.03 46.37
CA ASP A 97 -7.47 10.87 47.26
C ASP A 97 -8.41 11.91 47.92
N PRO A 98 -8.09 12.52 49.06
CA PRO A 98 -7.54 11.98 50.32
C PRO A 98 -8.47 12.31 51.52
N ALA A 99 -8.33 11.59 52.64
CA ALA A 99 -8.82 12.06 53.95
C ALA A 99 -7.86 11.61 55.05
#